data_AF-A0A835FRY0-F1
#
_entry.id   AF-A0A835FRY0-F1
#
_cell.length_a   1.000
_cell.length_b   1.000
_cell.length_c   1.000
_cell.angle_alpha   90.00
_cell.angle_beta   90.00
_cell.angle_gamma   90.00
#
_symmetry.space_group_name_H-M   'P 1'
#
loop_
_entity.id
_entity.type
_entity.pdbx_description
1 polymer ?
#
loop_
_entity_poly.entity_id
_entity_poly.type
_entity_poly.pdbx_seq_one_letter_code
_entity_poly.pdbx_strand_id
1 'polypeptide(L)'
;MAPVQAKSGLFVGINKGHIVTKRELPLRPSDRKGVRIFVPRPLISHYLAFFISIAGLTIFVLGLLFQKATKRVTFVRSLIREVAGFAPYEKRITELLKVGKDKRALKVAKRKLGTHKRAKKKREEMANVLRKIRCGIISLPFYTVEYFILFRHVYIVCTVLLHRIIESAMNSDAF
;
A
#
# COMPACT_ATOMS: atom_id res chain seq x y z
N MET A 1 2.19 6.95 14.16
CA MET A 1 1.94 6.89 15.62
C MET A 1 1.91 8.33 16.08
N ALA A 2 0.86 8.80 16.76
CA ALA A 2 0.85 10.16 17.30
C ALA A 2 1.98 10.32 18.34
N PRO A 3 2.59 11.52 18.48
CA PRO A 3 3.62 11.75 19.50
C PRO A 3 3.01 11.53 20.89
N VAL A 4 3.77 10.87 21.77
CA VAL A 4 3.31 10.57 23.12
C VAL A 4 3.19 11.88 23.90
N GLN A 5 2.02 12.17 24.43
CA GLN A 5 1.73 13.40 25.15
C GLN A 5 2.61 13.52 26.41
N ALA A 6 3.04 14.75 26.72
CA ALA A 6 3.81 15.04 27.92
C ALA A 6 2.96 14.74 29.18
N LYS A 7 3.61 14.19 30.21
CA LYS A 7 2.96 13.92 31.50
C LYS A 7 2.70 15.25 32.22
N SER A 8 1.57 15.38 32.89
CA SER A 8 1.09 16.64 33.49
C SER A 8 1.53 16.88 34.93
N GLY A 9 2.28 15.95 35.55
CA GLY A 9 2.67 16.07 36.97
C GLY A 9 1.53 15.83 37.96
N LEU A 10 0.30 15.63 37.48
CA LEU A 10 -0.89 15.40 38.31
C LEU A 10 -0.92 13.95 38.84
N PHE A 11 -1.50 13.76 40.03
CA PHE A 11 -1.69 12.44 40.66
C PHE A 11 -2.80 11.61 39.98
N VAL A 12 -3.83 12.26 39.42
CA VAL A 12 -4.97 11.64 38.73
C VAL A 12 -5.22 12.34 37.38
N GLY A 13 -5.74 11.62 36.37
CA GLY A 13 -5.98 12.13 35.01
C GLY A 13 -5.37 11.26 33.89
N ILE A 14 -5.65 11.59 32.62
CA ILE A 14 -5.22 10.81 31.44
C ILE A 14 -3.70 10.88 31.24
N ASN A 15 -3.10 12.06 31.42
CA ASN A 15 -1.66 12.30 31.29
C ASN A 15 -0.94 12.36 32.65
N LYS A 16 -1.49 11.70 33.67
CA LYS A 16 -0.95 11.73 35.03
C LYS A 16 0.45 11.14 35.15
N GLY A 17 1.13 11.51 36.23
CA GLY A 17 2.46 11.03 36.58
C GLY A 17 3.55 12.08 36.42
N HIS A 18 4.72 11.78 36.98
CA HIS A 18 5.83 12.71 37.06
C HIS A 18 6.37 13.11 35.68
N ILE A 19 6.70 14.40 35.54
CA ILE A 19 7.22 14.99 34.31
C ILE A 19 8.64 14.46 34.11
N VAL A 20 8.81 13.57 33.13
CA VAL A 20 10.11 12.97 32.78
C VAL A 20 10.37 13.23 31.31
N THR A 21 11.56 13.76 30.99
CA THR A 21 12.06 13.86 29.63
C THR A 21 12.36 12.46 29.09
N LYS A 22 11.46 11.92 28.26
CA LYS A 22 11.63 10.59 27.69
C LYS A 22 12.73 10.63 26.62
N ARG A 23 13.70 9.72 26.73
CA ARG A 23 14.70 9.47 25.68
C ARG A 23 14.15 8.43 24.71
N GLU A 24 14.22 8.70 23.40
CA GLU A 24 13.83 7.72 22.37
C GLU A 24 14.92 6.65 22.25
N LEU A 25 14.60 5.44 22.68
CA LEU A 25 15.51 4.30 22.64
C LEU A 25 15.47 3.64 21.24
N PRO A 26 16.61 3.18 20.69
CA PRO A 26 16.59 2.40 19.46
C PRO A 26 15.83 1.08 19.64
N LEU A 27 15.10 0.66 18.60
CA LEU A 27 14.32 -0.58 18.61
C LEU A 27 15.23 -1.80 18.84
N ARG A 28 14.90 -2.61 19.85
CA ARG A 28 15.67 -3.80 20.18
C ARG A 28 15.54 -4.84 19.07
N PRO A 29 16.59 -5.63 18.78
CA PRO A 29 16.51 -6.70 17.78
C PRO A 29 15.40 -7.72 18.05
N SER A 30 15.05 -7.97 19.33
CA SER A 30 13.93 -8.83 19.75
C SER A 30 12.58 -8.37 19.18
N ASP A 31 12.36 -7.05 19.13
CA ASP A 31 11.08 -6.44 18.75
C ASP A 31 10.81 -6.58 17.25
N ARG A 32 11.85 -6.93 16.47
CA ARG A 32 11.76 -7.19 15.02
C ARG A 32 11.20 -8.59 14.71
N LYS A 33 11.06 -9.47 15.71
CA LYS A 33 10.64 -10.87 15.51
C LYS A 33 9.14 -10.95 15.19
N GLY A 34 8.80 -11.50 14.03
CA GLY A 34 7.42 -11.83 13.66
C GLY A 34 6.53 -10.63 13.29
N VAL A 35 7.05 -9.41 13.37
CA VAL A 35 6.33 -8.21 12.96
C VAL A 35 6.28 -8.17 11.43
N ARG A 36 5.12 -8.50 10.86
CA ARG A 36 4.77 -7.97 9.54
C ARG A 36 4.38 -6.52 9.76
N ILE A 37 5.30 -5.58 9.58
CA ILE A 37 4.96 -4.17 9.62
C ILE A 37 4.01 -3.93 8.44
N PHE A 38 2.70 -3.87 8.74
CA PHE A 38 1.70 -3.35 7.83
C PHE A 38 1.81 -1.83 7.95
N VAL A 39 2.65 -1.23 7.13
CA VAL A 39 2.62 0.23 6.96
C VAL A 39 1.28 0.52 6.28
N PRO A 40 0.39 1.34 6.87
CA PRO A 40 -0.79 1.81 6.15
C PRO A 40 -0.28 2.51 4.89
N ARG A 41 -0.79 2.09 3.71
CA ARG A 41 -0.53 2.82 2.47
C ARG A 41 -1.07 4.24 2.66
N PRO A 42 -0.26 5.30 2.56
CA PRO A 42 -0.82 6.63 2.43
C PRO A 42 -1.60 6.65 1.11
N LEU A 43 -2.87 7.01 1.17
CA LEU A 43 -3.64 7.42 0.00
C LEU A 43 -3.03 8.76 -0.44
N ILE A 44 -2.08 8.69 -1.37
CA ILE A 44 -1.42 9.87 -1.94
C ILE A 44 -2.40 10.48 -2.94
N SER A 45 -2.94 11.64 -2.60
CA SER A 45 -3.57 12.53 -3.58
C SER A 45 -2.48 13.04 -4.54
N HIS A 46 -2.81 13.01 -5.82
CA HIS A 46 -1.89 13.10 -6.95
C HIS A 46 -1.35 14.51 -7.28
N TYR A 47 -1.24 15.43 -6.31
CA TYR A 47 -0.88 16.82 -6.62
C TYR A 47 0.45 17.31 -6.02
N LEU A 48 1.32 16.40 -5.56
CA LEU A 48 2.68 16.76 -5.12
C LEU A 48 3.79 16.02 -5.89
N ALA A 49 3.49 15.60 -7.13
CA ALA A 49 4.44 14.94 -8.03
C ALA A 49 5.23 15.94 -8.92
N PHE A 50 5.07 17.25 -8.71
CA PHE A 50 5.66 18.29 -9.55
C PHE A 50 6.93 18.96 -8.98
N PHE A 51 7.40 18.56 -7.80
CA PHE A 51 8.58 19.16 -7.14
C PHE A 51 9.78 18.20 -7.02
N ILE A 52 9.78 17.11 -7.79
CA ILE A 52 10.87 16.12 -7.83
C ILE A 52 11.77 16.39 -9.05
N SER A 53 12.51 17.49 -9.01
CA SER A 53 13.66 17.70 -9.91
C SER A 53 14.93 18.20 -9.22
N ILE A 54 14.92 18.49 -7.91
CA ILE A 54 16.15 18.94 -7.18
C ILE A 54 16.57 17.96 -6.05
N ALA A 55 15.75 16.98 -5.69
CA ALA A 55 16.04 16.07 -4.57
C ALA A 55 16.58 14.68 -5.00
N GLY A 56 17.29 14.61 -6.14
CA GLY A 56 17.92 13.35 -6.60
C GLY A 56 18.95 12.77 -5.63
N LEU A 57 19.46 13.59 -4.70
CA LEU A 57 20.52 13.20 -3.76
C LEU A 57 20.00 12.61 -2.43
N THR A 58 18.71 12.72 -2.10
CA THR A 58 18.18 12.23 -0.80
C THR A 58 17.43 10.89 -0.90
N ILE A 59 17.21 10.37 -2.11
CA ILE A 59 16.56 9.07 -2.32
C ILE A 59 17.52 7.88 -2.08
N PHE A 60 18.84 8.11 -2.06
CA PHE A 60 19.81 7.04 -1.76
C PHE A 60 19.87 6.67 -0.26
N VAL A 61 19.42 7.54 0.65
CA VAL A 61 19.47 7.30 2.11
C VAL A 61 18.17 6.68 2.64
N LEU A 62 17.05 6.83 1.92
CA LEU A 62 15.77 6.18 2.27
C LEU A 62 15.65 4.74 1.73
N GLY A 63 16.73 4.16 1.21
CA GLY A 63 16.78 2.80 0.68
C GLY A 63 16.97 1.70 1.74
N LEU A 64 17.26 2.04 3.00
CA LEU A 64 17.69 1.09 4.02
C LEU A 64 16.75 0.92 5.22
N LEU A 65 15.43 1.16 5.07
CA LEU A 65 14.47 0.85 6.13
C LEU A 65 13.21 0.11 5.65
N PHE A 66 13.35 -0.79 4.69
CA PHE A 66 12.32 -1.80 4.41
C PHE A 66 12.77 -3.18 4.85
N GLN A 67 12.67 -3.46 6.16
CA GLN A 67 12.79 -4.83 6.66
C GLN A 67 11.54 -5.63 6.26
N LYS A 68 11.44 -5.96 4.98
CA LYS A 68 10.60 -7.05 4.49
C LYS A 68 11.07 -8.33 5.20
N ALA A 69 10.15 -9.27 5.42
CA ALA A 69 10.54 -10.64 5.80
C ALA A 69 11.73 -11.07 4.94
N THR A 70 12.74 -11.71 5.56
CA THR A 70 14.02 -12.04 4.90
C THR A 70 13.78 -12.61 3.50
N LYS A 71 14.49 -12.07 2.48
CA LYS A 71 14.30 -12.44 1.05
C LYS A 71 14.26 -13.95 0.84
N ARG A 72 15.11 -14.68 1.59
CA ARG A 72 15.14 -16.14 1.65
C ARG A 72 13.81 -16.76 2.08
N VAL A 73 13.18 -16.28 3.15
CA VAL A 73 11.96 -16.88 3.68
C VAL A 73 10.74 -16.57 2.82
N THR A 74 10.68 -15.41 2.15
CA THR A 74 9.62 -15.14 1.16
C THR A 74 9.71 -16.07 -0.04
N PHE A 75 10.93 -16.34 -0.53
CA PHE A 75 11.19 -17.26 -1.63
C PHE A 75 10.83 -18.71 -1.27
N VAL A 76 11.27 -19.19 -0.11
CA VAL A 76 10.92 -20.55 0.37
C VAL A 76 9.40 -20.70 0.55
N ARG A 77 8.71 -19.67 1.05
CA ARG A 77 7.24 -19.71 1.25
C ARG A 77 6.45 -19.66 -0.06
N SER A 78 6.97 -19.09 -1.15
CA SER A 78 6.31 -19.17 -2.46
C SER A 78 6.47 -20.57 -3.06
N LEU A 79 7.69 -21.12 -3.04
CA LEU A 79 7.97 -22.46 -3.57
C LEU A 79 7.11 -23.54 -2.90
N ILE A 80 7.03 -23.55 -1.56
CA ILE A 80 6.23 -24.55 -0.84
C ILE A 80 4.73 -24.44 -1.19
N ARG A 81 4.22 -23.22 -1.42
CA ARG A 81 2.80 -23.02 -1.79
C ARG A 81 2.49 -23.53 -3.19
N GLU A 82 3.46 -23.53 -4.09
CA GLU A 82 3.34 -24.08 -5.44
C GLU A 82 3.39 -25.61 -5.41
N VAL A 83 4.31 -26.19 -4.63
CA VAL A 83 4.50 -27.65 -4.54
C VAL A 83 3.40 -28.34 -3.72
N ALA A 84 3.06 -27.85 -2.53
CA ALA A 84 2.13 -28.53 -1.61
C ALA A 84 0.65 -28.13 -1.82
N GLY A 85 0.38 -27.01 -2.48
CA GLY A 85 -0.98 -26.51 -2.71
C GLY A 85 -1.74 -26.09 -1.45
N PHE A 86 -3.08 -26.12 -1.51
CA PHE A 86 -3.99 -25.69 -0.43
C PHE A 86 -4.56 -26.86 0.38
N ALA A 87 -4.69 -26.66 1.68
CA ALA A 87 -5.37 -27.59 2.58
C ALA A 87 -6.89 -27.63 2.32
N PRO A 88 -7.60 -28.72 2.67
CA PRO A 88 -9.02 -28.88 2.34
C PRO A 88 -9.94 -27.80 2.96
N TYR A 89 -9.60 -27.30 4.16
CA TYR A 89 -10.36 -26.21 4.77
C TYR A 89 -10.11 -24.86 4.07
N GLU A 90 -8.94 -24.66 3.47
CA GLU A 90 -8.61 -23.46 2.71
C GLU A 90 -9.36 -23.44 1.38
N LYS A 91 -9.47 -24.60 0.71
CA LYS A 91 -10.32 -24.79 -0.48
C LYS A 91 -11.78 -24.45 -0.21
N ARG A 92 -12.36 -24.97 0.89
CA ARG A 92 -13.74 -24.64 1.30
C ARG A 92 -13.95 -23.15 1.60
N ILE A 93 -12.94 -22.45 2.11
CA ILE A 93 -13.01 -21.00 2.31
C ILE A 93 -13.01 -20.29 0.95
N THR A 94 -12.16 -20.69 0.00
CA THR A 94 -12.15 -20.09 -1.34
C THR A 94 -13.45 -20.31 -2.10
N GLU A 95 -14.09 -21.48 -1.97
CA GLU A 95 -15.42 -21.75 -2.55
C GLU A 95 -16.50 -20.81 -2.00
N LEU A 96 -16.56 -20.66 -0.68
CA LEU A 96 -17.50 -19.73 -0.05
C LEU A 96 -17.24 -18.27 -0.42
N LEU A 97 -15.98 -17.90 -0.63
CA LEU A 97 -15.59 -16.56 -1.08
C LEU A 97 -15.93 -16.32 -2.55
N LYS A 98 -15.89 -17.34 -3.42
CA LYS A 98 -16.34 -17.22 -4.82
C LYS A 98 -17.84 -16.92 -4.92
N VAL A 99 -18.64 -17.50 -4.03
CA VAL A 99 -20.10 -17.27 -3.93
C VAL A 99 -20.44 -15.94 -3.23
N GLY A 100 -19.46 -15.24 -2.63
CA GLY A 100 -19.69 -13.99 -1.89
C GLY A 100 -20.21 -14.16 -0.45
N LYS A 101 -20.21 -15.38 0.10
CA LYS A 101 -20.71 -15.68 1.46
C LYS A 101 -19.64 -15.47 2.53
N ASP A 102 -19.16 -14.24 2.67
CA ASP A 102 -18.06 -13.85 3.57
C ASP A 102 -18.30 -14.17 5.06
N LYS A 103 -19.53 -13.94 5.56
CA LYS A 103 -19.90 -14.23 6.95
C LYS A 103 -19.85 -15.74 7.24
N ARG A 104 -20.27 -16.57 6.28
CA ARG A 104 -20.20 -18.04 6.37
C ARG A 104 -18.75 -18.51 6.29
N ALA A 105 -17.94 -17.94 5.39
CA ALA A 105 -16.51 -18.21 5.30
C ALA A 105 -15.77 -17.89 6.62
N LEU A 106 -16.08 -16.75 7.25
CA LEU A 106 -15.55 -16.38 8.56
C LEU A 106 -15.94 -17.35 9.67
N LYS A 107 -17.19 -17.85 9.67
CA LYS A 107 -17.65 -18.84 10.67
C LYS A 107 -16.86 -20.16 10.55
N VAL A 108 -16.59 -20.59 9.32
CA VAL A 108 -15.79 -21.79 9.04
C VAL A 108 -14.33 -21.60 9.44
N ALA A 109 -13.74 -20.47 9.07
CA ALA A 109 -12.37 -20.12 9.46
C ALA A 109 -12.22 -20.00 10.99
N LYS A 110 -13.18 -19.38 11.69
CA LYS A 110 -13.18 -19.28 13.16
C LYS A 110 -13.30 -20.66 13.82
N ARG A 111 -14.17 -21.56 13.30
CA ARG A 111 -14.30 -22.93 13.83
C ARG A 111 -13.03 -23.76 13.64
N LYS A 112 -12.22 -23.48 12.60
CA LYS A 112 -10.96 -24.19 12.32
C LYS A 112 -9.73 -23.57 13.01
N LEU A 113 -9.70 -22.25 13.16
CA LEU A 113 -8.52 -21.50 13.66
C LEU A 113 -8.68 -20.99 15.09
N GLY A 114 -9.90 -21.07 15.65
CA GLY A 114 -10.27 -20.63 16.99
C GLY A 114 -10.61 -19.13 17.07
N THR A 115 -9.62 -18.26 16.84
CA THR A 115 -9.77 -16.82 17.10
C THR A 115 -10.29 -16.02 15.92
N HIS A 116 -11.01 -14.93 16.20
CA HIS A 116 -11.56 -14.06 15.16
C HIS A 116 -10.48 -13.31 14.37
N LYS A 117 -9.42 -12.82 15.04
CA LYS A 117 -8.29 -12.13 14.39
C LYS A 117 -7.56 -13.04 13.40
N ARG A 118 -7.30 -14.30 13.78
CA ARG A 118 -6.65 -15.30 12.90
C ARG A 118 -7.56 -15.68 11.74
N ALA A 119 -8.87 -15.83 11.99
CA ALA A 119 -9.85 -16.10 10.95
C ALA A 119 -9.95 -14.97 9.91
N LYS A 120 -9.98 -13.70 10.35
CA LYS A 120 -9.98 -12.54 9.45
C LYS A 120 -8.72 -12.49 8.60
N LYS A 121 -7.55 -12.70 9.20
CA LYS A 121 -6.27 -12.80 8.48
C LYS A 121 -6.28 -13.92 7.43
N LYS A 122 -6.80 -15.10 7.77
CA LYS A 122 -6.87 -16.22 6.84
C LYS A 122 -7.88 -16.01 5.72
N ARG A 123 -9.02 -15.37 6.00
CA ARG A 123 -9.95 -14.92 4.95
C ARG A 123 -9.28 -13.93 3.99
N GLU A 124 -8.56 -12.94 4.51
CA GLU A 124 -7.83 -11.96 3.69
C GLU A 124 -6.73 -12.64 2.84
N GLU A 125 -6.01 -13.61 3.40
CA GLU A 125 -5.07 -14.43 2.62
C GLU A 125 -5.74 -15.19 1.47
N MET A 126 -6.91 -15.82 1.71
CA MET A 126 -7.65 -16.53 0.66
C MET A 126 -8.26 -15.59 -0.38
N ALA A 127 -8.74 -14.41 0.03
CA ALA A 127 -9.19 -13.37 -0.88
C ALA A 127 -8.04 -12.81 -1.74
N ASN A 128 -6.83 -12.71 -1.18
CA ASN A 128 -5.62 -12.33 -1.93
C ASN A 128 -5.24 -13.39 -2.97
N VAL A 129 -5.35 -14.67 -2.64
CA VAL A 129 -5.14 -15.77 -3.60
C VAL A 129 -6.13 -15.67 -4.76
N LEU A 130 -7.42 -15.50 -4.48
CA LEU A 130 -8.44 -15.32 -5.52
C LEU A 130 -8.19 -14.07 -6.38
N ARG A 131 -7.72 -12.98 -5.77
CA ARG A 131 -7.29 -11.78 -6.52
C ARG A 131 -6.09 -12.06 -7.42
N LYS A 132 -5.09 -12.82 -6.95
CA LYS A 132 -3.91 -13.19 -7.76
C LYS A 132 -4.30 -14.06 -8.96
N ILE A 133 -5.20 -15.03 -8.75
CA ILE A 133 -5.70 -15.89 -9.83
C ILE A 133 -6.53 -15.09 -10.84
N ARG A 134 -7.43 -14.20 -10.37
CA ARG A 134 -8.21 -13.32 -11.27
C ARG A 134 -7.33 -12.30 -12.02
N CYS A 135 -6.32 -11.73 -11.38
CA CYS A 135 -5.41 -10.77 -11.99
C CYS A 135 -4.53 -11.42 -13.09
N GLY A 136 -4.21 -12.70 -12.97
CA GLY A 136 -3.53 -13.45 -14.03
C GLY A 136 -4.37 -13.66 -15.29
N ILE A 137 -5.70 -13.46 -15.20
CA ILE A 137 -6.64 -13.57 -16.33
C ILE A 137 -6.95 -12.17 -16.91
N ILE A 138 -6.71 -11.11 -16.14
CA ILE A 138 -6.89 -9.71 -16.57
C ILE A 138 -5.51 -9.11 -16.84
N SER A 139 -4.81 -9.65 -17.83
CA SER A 139 -4.15 -8.79 -18.80
C SER A 139 -5.24 -8.29 -19.74
N LEU A 140 -6.05 -7.33 -19.30
CA LEU A 140 -6.87 -6.55 -20.21
C LEU A 140 -6.08 -5.29 -20.58
N PRO A 141 -5.55 -5.22 -21.82
CA PRO A 141 -5.05 -3.98 -22.39
C PRO A 141 -6.25 -3.08 -22.70
N PHE A 142 -6.83 -2.44 -21.68
CA PHE A 142 -7.91 -1.48 -21.89
C PHE A 142 -7.67 -0.14 -21.19
N TYR A 143 -6.80 -0.08 -20.17
CA TYR A 143 -6.44 1.19 -19.52
C TYR A 143 -5.26 1.92 -20.18
N THR A 144 -4.63 1.34 -21.20
CA THR A 144 -3.53 1.99 -21.92
C THR A 144 -3.97 2.73 -23.19
N VAL A 145 -5.16 2.44 -23.75
CA VAL A 145 -5.58 3.00 -25.05
C VAL A 145 -6.37 4.31 -24.88
N GLU A 146 -7.29 4.39 -23.91
CA GLU A 146 -8.06 5.62 -23.68
C GLU A 146 -7.20 6.79 -23.17
N TYR A 147 -6.22 6.50 -22.31
CA TYR A 147 -5.31 7.53 -21.79
C TYR A 147 -4.38 8.09 -22.87
N PHE A 148 -3.98 7.29 -23.87
CA PHE A 148 -3.08 7.73 -24.93
C PHE A 148 -3.78 8.65 -25.95
N ILE A 149 -5.06 8.41 -26.23
CA ILE A 149 -5.86 9.24 -27.14
C ILE A 149 -6.16 10.61 -26.49
N LEU A 150 -6.52 10.63 -25.21
CA LEU A 150 -6.80 11.88 -24.50
C LEU A 150 -5.54 12.77 -24.39
N PHE A 151 -4.38 12.16 -24.09
CA PHE A 151 -3.12 12.92 -23.94
C PHE A 151 -2.61 13.50 -25.26
N ARG A 152 -2.76 12.76 -26.37
CA ARG A 152 -2.38 13.24 -27.70
C ARG A 152 -3.27 14.39 -28.16
N HIS A 153 -4.56 14.36 -27.85
CA HIS A 153 -5.49 15.42 -28.26
C HIS A 153 -5.24 16.73 -27.48
N VAL A 154 -4.98 16.64 -26.17
CA VAL A 154 -4.68 17.83 -25.35
C VAL A 154 -3.33 18.45 -25.71
N TYR A 155 -2.30 17.63 -25.96
CA TYR A 155 -0.97 18.15 -26.34
C TYR A 155 -1.00 18.86 -27.70
N ILE A 156 -1.68 18.29 -28.70
CA ILE A 156 -1.82 18.91 -30.03
C ILE A 156 -2.60 20.24 -29.95
N VAL A 157 -3.72 20.28 -29.23
CA VAL A 157 -4.51 21.52 -29.09
C VAL A 157 -3.72 22.58 -28.34
N CYS A 158 -2.96 22.22 -27.31
CA CYS A 158 -2.16 23.17 -26.54
C CYS A 158 -0.98 23.73 -27.36
N THR A 159 -0.28 22.91 -28.14
CA THR A 159 0.83 23.38 -29.00
C THR A 159 0.36 24.31 -30.12
N VAL A 160 -0.76 24.00 -30.78
CA VAL A 160 -1.30 24.85 -31.87
C VAL A 160 -1.82 26.17 -31.32
N LEU A 161 -2.45 26.17 -30.14
CA LEU A 161 -2.91 27.39 -29.49
C LEU A 161 -1.74 28.27 -29.01
N LEU A 162 -0.70 27.66 -28.44
CA LEU A 162 0.50 28.40 -28.01
C LEU A 162 1.24 29.01 -29.21
N HIS A 163 1.35 28.31 -30.33
CA HIS A 163 1.97 28.84 -31.55
C HIS A 163 1.17 30.02 -32.11
N ARG A 164 -0.16 29.94 -32.15
CA ARG A 164 -1.04 31.04 -32.59
C ARG A 164 -0.96 32.27 -31.68
N ILE A 165 -0.78 32.07 -30.37
CA ILE A 165 -0.62 33.16 -29.39
C ILE A 165 0.75 33.83 -29.57
N ILE A 166 1.83 33.06 -29.74
CA ILE A 166 3.18 33.60 -29.98
C ILE A 166 3.23 34.38 -31.31
N GLU A 167 2.61 33.86 -32.37
CA GLU A 167 2.55 34.50 -33.69
C GLU A 167 1.71 35.80 -33.68
N SER A 168 0.70 35.86 -32.82
CA SER A 168 -0.08 37.09 -32.59
C SER A 168 0.68 38.13 -31.76
N ALA A 169 1.48 37.69 -30.78
CA ALA A 169 2.31 38.59 -29.97
C ALA A 169 3.48 39.21 -30.76
N MET A 170 4.02 38.51 -31.76
CA MET A 170 5.10 39.05 -32.61
C MET A 170 4.61 40.05 -33.68
N ASN A 171 3.30 40.07 -34.00
CA ASN A 171 2.72 41.01 -34.96
C ASN A 171 2.15 42.29 -34.30
N SER A 172 2.07 42.36 -32.97
CA SER A 172 1.60 43.54 -32.24
C SER A 172 2.68 44.60 -31.95
N ASP A 173 3.96 44.28 -32.19
CA ASP A 173 5.09 45.22 -32.05
C ASP A 173 5.48 45.89 -33.39
N ALA A 174 4.68 45.68 -34.44
CA ALA A 174 4.87 46.25 -35.76
C ALA A 174 3.73 47.22 -36.13
N PHE A 175 3.51 48.25 -35.31
CA PHE A 175 2.95 49.53 -35.74
C PHE A 175 3.31 50.65 -34.75
#